data_AF-A0A959DAT4-F1
#
_entry.id   AF-A0A959DAT4-F1
#
_cell.length_a   1.000
_cell.length_b   1.000
_cell.length_c   1.000
_cell.angle_alpha   90.00
_cell.angle_beta   90.00
_cell.angle_gamma   90.00
#
_symmetry.space_group_name_H-M   'P 1'
#
loop_
_entity.id
_entity.type
_entity.pdbx_description
1 polymer ?
#
loop_
_entity_poly.entity_id
_entity_poly.type
_entity_poly.pdbx_seq_one_letter_code
_entity_poly.pdbx_strand_id
1 'polypeptide(L)'
;MTQDLANRKYKLIEEITDINNEGLLIELEEYLAKLRAKREWHDIVKPIREEISIEELKKEQGYKPISKEEFDKLVKELDIEESIEELLSMLD
;
A
#
# COMPACT_ATOMS: atom_id res chain seq x y z
N MET A 1 -4.36 5.73 -32.92
CA MET A 1 -5.10 4.85 -31.99
C MET A 1 -5.78 5.59 -30.83
N THR A 2 -5.67 6.92 -30.69
CA THR A 2 -6.29 7.71 -29.61
C THR A 2 -7.69 8.24 -29.95
N GLN A 3 -8.04 8.38 -31.24
CA GLN A 3 -9.36 8.85 -31.69
C GLN A 3 -10.50 7.87 -31.38
N ASP A 4 -10.23 6.57 -31.33
CA ASP A 4 -11.27 5.56 -31.09
C ASP A 4 -11.87 5.67 -29.68
N LEU A 5 -11.02 5.87 -28.66
CA LEU A 5 -11.49 6.00 -27.28
C LEU A 5 -12.35 7.27 -27.08
N ALA A 6 -11.93 8.39 -27.67
CA ALA A 6 -12.67 9.65 -27.58
C ALA A 6 -14.05 9.51 -28.26
N ASN A 7 -14.10 8.93 -29.46
CA ASN A 7 -15.35 8.70 -30.18
C ASN A 7 -16.29 7.76 -29.42
N ARG A 8 -15.77 6.72 -28.77
CA ARG A 8 -16.58 5.81 -27.95
C ARG A 8 -17.17 6.50 -26.72
N LYS A 9 -16.44 7.43 -26.10
CA LYS A 9 -16.95 8.24 -24.99
C LYS A 9 -18.09 9.17 -25.43
N TYR A 10 -17.95 9.81 -26.59
CA TYR A 10 -19.00 10.69 -27.10
C TYR A 10 -20.30 9.94 -27.42
N LYS A 11 -20.22 8.76 -28.03
CA LYS A 11 -21.40 7.91 -28.27
C LYS A 11 -22.11 7.51 -26.98
N LEU A 12 -21.35 7.12 -25.96
CA LEU A 12 -21.89 6.80 -24.64
C LEU A 12 -22.60 7.99 -23.99
N ILE A 13 -22.06 9.20 -24.13
CA ILE A 13 -22.71 10.41 -23.61
C ILE A 13 -24.05 10.64 -24.33
N GLU A 14 -24.07 10.52 -25.65
CA GLU A 14 -25.28 10.66 -26.48
C GLU A 14 -26.36 9.66 -26.05
N GLU A 15 -25.99 8.38 -25.94
CA GLU A 15 -26.88 7.31 -25.48
C GLU A 15 -27.41 7.57 -24.06
N ILE A 16 -26.60 8.10 -23.15
CA ILE A 16 -27.04 8.44 -21.79
C ILE A 16 -28.01 9.62 -21.79
N THR A 17 -27.78 10.64 -22.63
CA THR A 17 -28.70 11.79 -22.75
C THR A 17 -30.06 11.41 -23.34
N ASP A 18 -30.13 10.36 -24.16
CA ASP A 18 -31.38 9.88 -24.75
C ASP A 18 -32.21 9.02 -23.77
N ILE A 19 -31.63 8.57 -22.66
CA ILE A 19 -32.33 7.79 -21.63
C ILE A 19 -33.24 8.72 -20.82
N ASN A 20 -34.55 8.54 -20.98
CA ASN A 20 -35.58 9.25 -20.23
C ASN A 20 -36.13 8.43 -19.03
N ASN A 21 -35.49 7.31 -18.70
CA ASN A 21 -35.92 6.42 -17.62
C ASN A 21 -34.91 6.49 -16.46
N GLU A 22 -35.37 7.03 -15.32
CA GLU A 22 -34.56 7.20 -14.11
C GLU A 22 -34.05 5.88 -13.52
N GLY A 23 -34.82 4.80 -13.61
CA GLY A 23 -34.40 3.49 -13.13
C GLY A 23 -33.19 2.93 -13.88
N LEU A 24 -33.14 3.13 -15.21
CA LEU A 24 -32.00 2.70 -16.03
C LEU A 24 -30.74 3.53 -15.76
N LEU A 25 -30.89 4.82 -15.42
CA LEU A 25 -29.76 5.66 -15.04
C LEU A 25 -29.15 5.19 -13.71
N ILE A 26 -29.99 4.85 -12.73
CA ILE A 26 -29.53 4.33 -11.43
C ILE A 26 -28.74 3.03 -11.61
N GLU A 27 -29.23 2.08 -12.41
CA GLU A 27 -28.50 0.84 -12.70
C GLU A 27 -27.13 1.08 -13.37
N LEU A 28 -27.07 2.06 -14.27
CA LEU A 28 -25.84 2.46 -14.95
C LEU A 28 -24.83 3.09 -13.96
N GLU A 29 -25.31 3.96 -13.07
CA GLU A 29 -24.50 4.57 -12.01
C GLU A 29 -23.92 3.53 -11.06
N GLU A 30 -24.72 2.56 -10.62
CA GLU A 30 -24.27 1.46 -9.78
C GLU A 30 -23.20 0.60 -10.48
N TYR A 31 -23.39 0.31 -11.77
CA TYR A 31 -22.42 -0.44 -12.55
C TYR A 31 -21.09 0.31 -12.70
N LEU A 32 -21.14 1.62 -12.96
CA LEU A 32 -19.94 2.47 -13.02
C LEU A 32 -19.23 2.54 -11.66
N ALA A 33 -19.98 2.61 -10.56
CA ALA A 33 -19.43 2.58 -9.21
C ALA A 33 -18.68 1.26 -8.92
N LYS A 34 -19.25 0.11 -9.31
CA LYS A 34 -18.61 -1.20 -9.18
C LYS A 34 -17.32 -1.31 -10.01
N LEU A 35 -17.34 -0.79 -11.24
CA LEU A 35 -16.14 -0.77 -12.10
C LEU A 35 -15.02 0.10 -11.54
N ARG A 36 -15.35 1.26 -10.95
CA ARG A 36 -14.38 2.12 -10.26
C ARG A 36 -13.81 1.43 -9.04
N ALA A 37 -14.65 0.88 -8.17
CA ALA A 37 -14.21 0.13 -7.00
C ALA A 37 -13.24 -1.00 -7.39
N LYS A 38 -13.56 -1.81 -8.40
CA LYS A 38 -12.68 -2.90 -8.86
C LYS A 38 -11.29 -2.41 -9.31
N ARG A 39 -11.18 -1.21 -9.90
CA ARG A 39 -9.89 -0.61 -10.26
C ARG A 39 -9.10 -0.20 -9.02
N GLU A 40 -9.74 0.50 -8.08
CA GLU A 40 -9.11 0.91 -6.82
C GLU A 40 -8.58 -0.29 -6.02
N TRP A 41 -9.32 -1.42 -5.99
CA TRP A 41 -8.87 -2.65 -5.34
C TRP A 41 -7.61 -3.25 -5.99
N HIS A 42 -7.46 -3.16 -7.31
CA HIS A 42 -6.27 -3.63 -8.01
C HIS A 42 -5.02 -2.80 -7.69
N ASP A 43 -5.18 -1.50 -7.42
CA ASP A 43 -4.07 -0.61 -7.10
C ASP A 43 -3.63 -0.72 -5.62
N ILE A 44 -4.52 -1.20 -4.73
CA ILE A 44 -4.24 -1.39 -3.30
C ILE A 44 -3.58 -2.75 -3.02
N VAL A 45 -3.96 -3.80 -3.76
CA VAL A 45 -3.38 -5.14 -3.58
C VAL A 45 -2.05 -5.23 -4.32
N LYS A 46 -0.96 -4.84 -3.63
CA LYS A 46 0.38 -5.16 -4.11
C LYS A 46 0.56 -6.69 -4.08
N PRO A 47 1.02 -7.31 -5.18
CA PRO A 47 1.34 -8.73 -5.16
C PRO A 47 2.39 -9.02 -4.08
N ILE A 48 2.18 -10.08 -3.30
CA ILE A 48 3.17 -10.59 -2.36
C ILE A 48 4.36 -11.05 -3.20
N ARG A 49 5.57 -10.57 -2.85
CA ARG A 49 6.79 -10.97 -3.55
C ARG A 49 7.04 -12.45 -3.29
N GLU A 50 7.26 -13.21 -4.36
CA GLU A 50 7.55 -14.65 -4.27
C GLU A 50 8.93 -14.92 -3.65
N GLU A 51 9.89 -14.03 -3.89
CA GLU A 51 11.25 -14.09 -3.34
C GLU A 51 11.68 -12.71 -2.83
N ILE A 52 12.42 -12.68 -1.72
CA ILE A 52 12.94 -11.46 -1.09
C ILE A 52 14.44 -11.64 -0.85
N SER A 53 15.27 -10.77 -1.42
CA SER A 53 16.71 -10.70 -1.12
C SER A 53 17.00 -9.76 0.04
N ILE A 54 17.97 -10.13 0.88
CA ILE A 54 18.46 -9.28 1.98
C ILE A 54 19.03 -7.96 1.45
N GLU A 55 19.67 -7.96 0.28
CA GLU A 55 20.25 -6.75 -0.31
C GLU A 55 19.16 -5.75 -0.74
N GLU A 56 18.06 -6.26 -1.30
CA GLU A 56 16.91 -5.44 -1.71
C GLU A 56 16.23 -4.81 -0.49
N LEU A 57 16.04 -5.58 0.58
CA LEU A 57 15.52 -5.07 1.85
C LEU A 57 16.38 -3.94 2.44
N LYS A 58 17.71 -4.12 2.43
CA LYS A 58 18.64 -3.08 2.92
C LYS A 58 18.50 -1.78 2.14
N LYS A 59 18.31 -1.87 0.82
CA LYS A 59 18.13 -0.70 -0.06
C LYS A 59 16.79 -0.01 0.17
N GLU A 60 15.71 -0.78 0.29
CA GLU A 60 14.35 -0.23 0.50
C GLU A 60 14.19 0.44 1.85
N GLN A 61 14.76 -0.16 2.90
CA GLN A 61 14.66 0.37 4.26
C GLN A 61 15.70 1.46 4.56
N GLY A 62 16.60 1.75 3.60
CA GLY A 62 17.71 2.66 3.83
C GLY A 62 18.58 2.23 5.01
N TYR A 63 18.79 0.92 5.17
CA TYR A 63 19.49 0.34 6.31
C TYR A 63 20.90 0.90 6.42
N LYS A 64 21.20 1.53 7.55
CA LYS A 64 22.53 2.00 7.91
C LYS A 64 23.09 1.08 8.99
N PRO A 65 24.17 0.33 8.72
CA PRO A 65 24.81 -0.45 9.76
C PRO A 65 25.35 0.48 10.84
N ILE A 66 25.12 0.14 12.10
CA ILE A 66 25.77 0.80 13.22
C ILE A 66 27.09 0.06 13.53
N SER A 67 28.16 0.81 13.79
CA SER A 67 29.42 0.21 14.23
C SER A 67 29.29 -0.27 15.68
N LYS A 68 30.14 -1.23 16.08
CA LYS A 68 30.16 -1.70 17.46
C LYS A 68 30.54 -0.55 18.40
N GLU A 69 31.46 0.31 17.99
CA GLU A 69 31.92 1.44 18.76
C GLU A 69 30.81 2.47 19.00
N GLU A 70 29.97 2.75 17.99
CA GLU A 70 28.80 3.62 18.15
C GLU A 70 27.73 3.00 19.04
N PHE A 71 27.49 1.69 18.90
CA PHE A 71 26.57 0.97 19.76
C PHE A 71 27.03 0.99 21.23
N ASP A 72 28.30 0.66 21.50
CA ASP A 72 28.88 0.66 22.84
C ASP A 72 28.85 2.07 23.46
N LYS A 73 28.99 3.12 22.64
CA LYS A 73 28.82 4.51 23.10
C LYS A 73 27.38 4.80 23.51
N LEU A 74 26.40 4.40 22.68
CA LEU A 74 24.98 4.57 23.01
C LEU A 74 24.58 3.80 24.27
N VAL A 75 25.11 2.59 24.46
CA VAL A 75 24.86 1.78 25.67
C VAL A 75 25.40 2.50 26.91
N LYS A 76 26.61 3.05 26.83
CA LYS A 76 27.18 3.85 27.93
C LYS A 76 26.42 5.15 28.18
N GLU A 77 25.88 5.78 27.15
CA GLU A 77 25.05 6.99 27.28
C GLU A 77 23.68 6.68 27.89
N LEU A 78 23.11 5.51 27.58
CA LEU A 78 21.84 5.05 28.13
C LEU A 78 21.95 4.66 29.62
N ASP A 79 23.14 4.24 30.06
CA ASP A 79 23.49 3.96 31.46
C ASP A 79 22.42 3.12 32.19
N ILE A 80 21.90 2.11 31.48
CA ILE A 80 20.86 1.23 32.02
C ILE A 80 21.55 0.25 32.96
N GLU A 81 21.43 0.53 34.26
CA GLU A 81 21.86 -0.36 35.32
C GLU A 81 20.65 -1.19 35.80
N GLU A 82 20.63 -2.47 35.45
CA GLU A 82 19.69 -3.45 36.00
C GLU A 82 20.46 -4.46 36.87
N SER A 83 19.86 -4.85 38.00
CA SER A 83 20.46 -5.88 38.84
C SER A 83 20.35 -7.25 38.17
N ILE A 84 21.33 -8.12 38.42
CA ILE A 84 21.31 -9.48 37.90
C ILE A 84 20.06 -10.22 38.40
N GLU A 85 19.65 -9.98 39.64
CA GLU A 85 18.44 -10.53 40.24
C GLU A 85 17.16 -10.13 39.48
N GLU A 86 17.02 -8.87 39.05
CA GLU A 86 15.86 -8.41 38.26
C GLU A 86 15.81 -9.09 36.90
N LEU A 87 16.95 -9.20 36.21
CA LEU A 87 17.03 -9.88 34.91
C LEU A 87 16.68 -11.36 35.01
N LEU A 88 17.11 -12.04 36.08
CA LEU A 88 16.81 -13.44 36.32
C LEU A 88 15.32 -13.68 36.60
N SER A 89 14.65 -12.73 37.25
CA SER A 89 13.21 -12.85 37.56
C SER A 89 12.29 -12.82 36.33
N MET A 90 12.79 -12.40 35.16
CA MET A 90 12.04 -12.34 33.90
C MET A 90 12.04 -13.67 33.11
N LEU A 91 12.83 -14.66 33.53
CA LEU A 91 12.97 -15.96 32.85
C LEU A 91 12.04 -17.05 33.42
N ASP A 92 11.25 -16.74 34.45
CA ASP A 92 10.28 -17.65 35.10
C ASP A 92 8.91 -17.70 34.37
#